data_AF-A0A2U9CGL1-F1
#
_entry.id   AF-A0A2U9CGL1-F1
#
_cell.length_a   1.000
_cell.length_b   1.000
_cell.length_c   1.000
_cell.angle_alpha   90.00
_cell.angle_beta   90.00
_cell.angle_gamma   90.00
#
_symmetry.space_group_name_H-M   'P 1'
#
loop_
_entity.id
_entity.type
_entity.pdbx_description
1 polymer ?
#
loop_
_entity_poly.entity_id
_entity_poly.type
_entity_poly.pdbx_seq_one_letter_code
_entity_poly.pdbx_strand_id
1 'polypeptide(L)'
;MDRKPDTDNLEMRLQALESRLYGERRNKSGKPVKCAESLSRIQAGLTNTANKRERVKILHKKIEDLLKYLDPQFTDHITVPDAMKLEFILAEEDFLLSQAALLEQVSSLQPLLDSTYIRDPEEHGGGQGHPACGVVTGPTHTPDEDVALKKTAPWWEL
;
A
#
# COMPACT_ATOMS: atom_id res chain seq x y z
N MET A 1 90.06 -7.85 5.67
CA MET A 1 88.65 -7.47 5.50
C MET A 1 88.13 -8.16 4.25
N ASP A 2 87.75 -9.43 4.37
CA ASP A 2 87.25 -10.27 3.28
C ASP A 2 85.77 -9.95 3.02
N ARG A 3 85.51 -8.99 2.11
CA ARG A 3 84.14 -8.65 1.65
C ARG A 3 83.63 -9.57 0.53
N LYS A 4 84.50 -10.47 0.05
CA LYS A 4 84.28 -11.35 -1.09
C LYS A 4 83.14 -12.36 -0.92
N PRO A 5 83.01 -13.10 0.21
CA PRO A 5 81.92 -14.05 0.37
C PRO A 5 80.55 -13.36 0.47
N ASP A 6 80.51 -12.14 1.00
CA ASP A 6 79.27 -11.35 1.09
C ASP A 6 78.82 -10.86 -0.29
N THR A 7 79.76 -10.41 -1.13
CA THR A 7 79.46 -10.03 -2.52
C THR A 7 78.97 -11.22 -3.33
N ASP A 8 79.63 -12.37 -3.18
CA ASP A 8 79.25 -13.60 -3.89
C ASP A 8 77.85 -14.10 -3.47
N ASN A 9 77.50 -13.95 -2.19
CA ASN A 9 76.16 -14.28 -1.70
C ASN A 9 75.09 -13.33 -2.27
N LEU A 10 75.36 -12.03 -2.30
CA LEU A 10 74.45 -11.07 -2.91
C LEU A 10 74.25 -11.36 -4.39
N GLU A 11 75.32 -11.66 -5.12
CA GLU A 11 75.30 -11.94 -6.55
C GLU A 11 74.51 -13.21 -6.88
N MET A 12 74.68 -14.27 -6.08
CA MET A 12 73.88 -15.49 -6.19
C MET A 12 72.38 -15.22 -5.99
N ARG A 13 72.03 -14.41 -4.98
CA ARG A 13 70.63 -14.03 -4.71
C ARG A 13 70.06 -13.15 -5.82
N LEU A 14 70.88 -12.26 -6.38
CA LEU A 14 70.51 -11.39 -7.50
C LEU A 14 70.24 -12.23 -8.75
N GLN A 15 71.11 -13.18 -9.06
CA GLN A 15 70.94 -14.11 -10.17
C GLN A 15 69.71 -15.02 -10.00
N ALA A 16 69.41 -15.46 -8.77
CA ALA A 16 68.17 -16.19 -8.47
C ALA A 16 66.92 -15.31 -8.64
N LEU A 17 66.98 -14.02 -8.35
CA LEU A 17 65.87 -13.09 -8.57
C LEU A 17 65.70 -12.78 -10.06
N GLU A 18 66.79 -12.53 -10.78
CA GLU A 18 66.76 -12.27 -12.22
C GLU A 18 66.26 -13.48 -13.00
N SER A 19 66.68 -14.69 -12.64
CA SER A 19 66.15 -15.91 -13.27
C SER A 19 64.66 -16.12 -12.99
N ARG A 20 64.15 -15.70 -11.83
CA ARG A 20 62.70 -15.73 -11.53
C ARG A 20 61.91 -14.64 -12.26
N LEU A 21 62.50 -13.46 -12.43
CA LEU A 21 61.83 -12.28 -12.99
C LEU A 21 61.87 -12.27 -14.52
N TYR A 22 62.96 -12.76 -15.10
CA TYR A 22 63.18 -12.83 -16.55
C TYR A 22 63.06 -14.24 -17.12
N GLY A 23 63.29 -15.31 -16.34
CA GLY A 23 63.26 -16.69 -16.83
C GLY A 23 64.46 -17.06 -17.73
N GLU A 24 64.64 -18.37 -18.01
CA GLU A 24 65.62 -18.95 -18.96
C GLU A 24 65.58 -18.31 -20.37
N ARG A 25 64.48 -17.63 -20.69
CA ARG A 25 64.40 -16.77 -21.87
C ARG A 25 64.55 -15.33 -21.45
N ARG A 26 65.64 -14.70 -21.88
CA ARG A 26 65.62 -13.29 -22.34
C ARG A 26 64.52 -13.15 -23.40
N ASN A 27 63.26 -13.08 -22.96
CA ASN A 27 62.12 -12.88 -23.83
C ASN A 27 62.32 -11.49 -24.44
N LYS A 28 62.55 -11.47 -25.75
CA LYS A 28 62.69 -10.30 -26.63
C LYS A 28 61.43 -9.41 -26.68
N SER A 29 60.55 -9.46 -25.68
CA SER A 29 59.39 -8.59 -25.54
C SER A 29 59.43 -8.00 -24.14
N GLY A 30 60.05 -6.81 -24.02
CA GLY A 30 60.06 -5.99 -22.81
C GLY A 30 58.67 -5.47 -22.45
N LYS A 31 57.72 -6.37 -22.20
CA LYS A 31 56.41 -6.02 -21.67
C LYS A 31 56.47 -6.20 -20.16
N PRO A 32 56.32 -5.11 -19.38
CA PRO A 32 56.29 -5.21 -17.93
C PRO A 32 55.18 -6.19 -17.53
N VAL A 33 55.44 -6.91 -16.44
CA VAL A 33 54.57 -7.92 -15.82
C VAL A 33 53.09 -7.69 -16.15
N LYS A 34 52.43 -8.66 -16.78
CA LYS A 34 51.02 -8.58 -17.25
C LYS A 34 49.98 -8.37 -16.13
N CYS A 35 50.41 -8.08 -14.90
CA CYS A 35 49.58 -7.72 -13.76
C CYS A 35 48.64 -6.55 -14.06
N ALA A 36 49.11 -5.53 -14.78
CA ALA A 36 48.25 -4.39 -15.15
C ALA A 36 47.11 -4.82 -16.09
N GLU A 37 47.42 -5.67 -17.09
CA GLU A 37 46.41 -6.20 -17.99
C GLU A 37 45.45 -7.18 -17.31
N SER A 38 45.93 -8.02 -16.39
CA SER A 38 45.07 -8.94 -15.64
C SER A 38 44.16 -8.21 -14.67
N LEU A 39 44.66 -7.19 -13.96
CA LEU A 39 43.84 -6.31 -13.12
C LEU A 39 42.78 -5.59 -13.95
N SER A 40 43.14 -5.08 -15.14
CA SER A 40 42.18 -4.45 -16.05
C SER A 40 41.06 -5.41 -16.48
N ARG A 41 41.40 -6.68 -16.80
CA ARG A 41 40.41 -7.72 -17.12
C ARG A 41 39.49 -8.04 -15.95
N ILE A 42 40.03 -8.15 -14.74
CA ILE A 42 39.24 -8.39 -13.53
C ILE A 42 38.28 -7.22 -13.28
N GLN A 43 38.77 -5.98 -13.38
CA GLN A 43 37.96 -4.78 -13.21
C GLN A 43 36.80 -4.72 -14.22
N ALA A 44 37.06 -5.04 -15.49
CA ALA A 44 36.03 -5.10 -16.52
C ALA A 44 34.99 -6.20 -16.22
N GLY A 45 35.44 -7.39 -15.78
CA GLY A 45 34.55 -8.48 -15.37
C GLY A 45 33.65 -8.10 -14.18
N LEU A 46 34.21 -7.41 -13.18
CA LEU A 46 33.47 -6.94 -12.00
C LEU A 46 32.43 -5.89 -12.38
N THR A 47 32.81 -4.92 -13.20
CA THR A 47 31.91 -3.86 -13.71
C THR A 47 30.76 -4.45 -14.51
N ASN A 48 31.04 -5.41 -15.39
CA ASN A 48 30.01 -6.11 -16.16
C ASN A 48 29.04 -6.89 -15.28
N THR A 49 29.56 -7.54 -14.22
CA THR A 49 28.72 -8.29 -13.27
C THR A 49 27.84 -7.37 -12.46
N ALA A 50 28.37 -6.24 -11.98
CA ALA A 50 27.62 -5.21 -11.28
C ALA A 50 26.48 -4.64 -12.16
N ASN A 51 26.78 -4.30 -13.42
CA ASN A 51 25.79 -3.81 -14.36
C ASN A 51 24.69 -4.83 -14.65
N LYS A 52 25.04 -6.11 -14.87
CA LYS A 52 24.05 -7.19 -15.05
C LYS A 52 23.15 -7.33 -13.83
N ARG A 53 23.73 -7.29 -12.63
CA ARG A 53 22.98 -7.35 -11.37
C ARG A 53 21.97 -6.21 -11.24
N GLU A 54 22.38 -4.98 -11.58
CA GLU A 54 21.48 -3.83 -11.53
C GLU A 54 20.35 -3.95 -12.56
N ARG A 55 20.64 -4.40 -13.78
CA ARG A 55 19.61 -4.66 -14.79
C ARG A 55 18.59 -5.70 -14.34
N VAL A 56 19.03 -6.79 -13.70
CA VAL A 56 18.14 -7.82 -13.15
C VAL A 56 17.25 -7.23 -12.05
N LYS A 57 17.79 -6.38 -11.17
CA LYS A 57 17.04 -5.72 -10.11
C LYS A 57 15.98 -4.77 -10.66
N ILE A 58 16.31 -3.97 -11.69
CA ILE A 58 15.35 -3.09 -12.39
C ILE A 58 14.24 -3.93 -13.04
N LEU A 59 14.58 -5.05 -13.68
CA LEU A 59 13.60 -5.94 -14.30
C LEU A 59 12.65 -6.57 -13.27
N HIS A 60 13.14 -7.03 -12.12
CA HIS A 60 12.28 -7.56 -11.07
C HIS A 60 11.28 -6.51 -10.57
N LYS A 61 11.74 -5.28 -10.32
CA LYS A 61 10.85 -4.17 -9.97
C LYS A 61 9.80 -3.88 -11.05
N LYS A 62 10.20 -3.91 -12.34
CA LYS A 62 9.25 -3.74 -13.46
C LYS A 62 8.24 -4.87 -13.54
N ILE A 63 8.65 -6.11 -13.30
CA ILE A 63 7.74 -7.27 -13.27
C ILE A 63 6.75 -7.13 -12.12
N GLU A 64 7.20 -6.79 -10.92
CA GLU A 64 6.33 -6.52 -9.76
C GLU A 64 5.36 -5.36 -10.03
N ASP A 65 5.81 -4.32 -10.71
CA ASP A 65 4.98 -3.18 -11.11
C ASP A 65 3.92 -3.60 -12.14
N LEU A 66 4.33 -4.28 -13.22
CA LEU A 66 3.43 -4.80 -14.25
C LEU A 66 2.42 -5.81 -13.69
N LEU A 67 2.81 -6.64 -12.72
CA LEU A 67 1.89 -7.56 -12.05
C LEU A 67 0.74 -6.83 -11.33
N LYS A 68 0.97 -5.61 -10.81
CA LYS A 68 -0.11 -4.80 -10.23
C LYS A 68 -1.09 -4.34 -11.30
N TYR A 69 -0.59 -3.90 -12.46
CA TYR A 69 -1.43 -3.49 -13.59
C TYR A 69 -2.13 -4.66 -14.29
N LEU A 70 -1.69 -5.90 -14.06
CA LEU A 70 -2.34 -7.11 -14.56
C LEU A 70 -3.49 -7.60 -13.68
N ASP A 71 -3.67 -7.03 -12.48
CA ASP A 71 -4.86 -7.28 -11.68
C ASP A 71 -6.07 -6.58 -12.31
N PRO A 72 -7.12 -7.31 -12.74
CA PRO A 72 -8.35 -6.71 -13.24
C PRO A 72 -8.92 -5.68 -12.26
N GLN A 73 -8.79 -5.91 -10.95
CA GLN A 73 -9.25 -4.96 -9.93
C GLN A 73 -8.49 -3.63 -9.97
N PHE A 74 -7.21 -3.63 -10.39
CA PHE A 74 -6.43 -2.40 -10.57
C PHE A 74 -6.85 -1.63 -11.83
N THR A 75 -7.31 -2.35 -12.86
CA THR A 75 -7.75 -1.78 -14.14
C THR A 75 -9.17 -1.22 -14.05
N ASP A 76 -10.02 -1.83 -13.22
CA ASP A 76 -11.40 -1.39 -12.98
C ASP A 76 -11.47 -0.05 -12.25
N HIS A 77 -10.41 0.35 -11.54
CA HIS A 77 -10.26 1.69 -10.96
C HIS A 77 -9.78 2.73 -11.96
N ILE A 78 -9.31 2.32 -13.15
CA ILE A 78 -8.96 3.20 -14.26
C ILE A 78 -10.26 3.56 -14.99
N THR A 79 -11.13 4.24 -14.25
CA THR A 79 -12.20 5.12 -14.73
C THR A 79 -13.00 4.57 -15.90
N VAL A 80 -14.25 4.17 -15.65
CA VAL A 80 -15.29 4.11 -16.68
C VAL A 80 -15.14 5.37 -17.55
N PRO A 81 -14.83 5.24 -18.86
CA PRO A 81 -14.59 6.39 -19.71
C PRO A 81 -15.80 7.32 -19.69
N ASP A 82 -15.59 8.64 -19.77
CA ASP A 82 -16.69 9.61 -19.64
C ASP A 82 -17.79 9.40 -20.71
N ALA A 83 -17.42 8.91 -21.89
CA ALA A 83 -18.37 8.48 -22.90
C ALA A 83 -19.28 7.34 -22.41
N MET A 84 -18.74 6.33 -21.72
CA MET A 84 -19.52 5.22 -21.17
C MET A 84 -20.39 5.67 -20.00
N LYS A 85 -19.92 6.61 -19.18
CA LYS A 85 -20.77 7.23 -18.14
C LYS A 85 -21.98 7.94 -18.75
N LEU A 86 -21.77 8.68 -19.84
CA LEU A 86 -22.84 9.38 -20.53
C LEU A 86 -23.86 8.40 -21.10
N GLU A 87 -23.42 7.34 -21.77
CA GLU A 87 -24.30 6.29 -22.29
C GLU A 87 -25.11 5.61 -21.17
N PHE A 88 -24.47 5.34 -20.02
CA PHE A 88 -25.15 4.77 -18.86
C PHE A 88 -26.25 5.70 -18.31
N ILE A 89 -25.94 7.00 -18.14
CA ILE A 89 -26.90 7.99 -17.65
C ILE A 89 -28.08 8.13 -18.61
N LEU A 90 -27.83 8.19 -19.92
CA LEU A 90 -28.88 8.32 -20.92
C LEU A 90 -29.73 7.05 -21.05
N ALA A 91 -29.11 5.88 -20.97
CA ALA A 91 -29.83 4.61 -21.01
C ALA A 91 -30.73 4.40 -19.78
N GLU A 92 -30.34 4.94 -18.62
CA GLU A 92 -31.07 4.82 -17.36
C GLU A 92 -31.90 6.07 -16.99
N GLU A 93 -32.03 7.04 -17.90
CA GLU A 93 -32.69 8.33 -17.61
C GLU A 93 -34.12 8.14 -17.06
N ASP A 94 -34.94 7.35 -17.74
CA ASP A 94 -36.32 7.08 -17.32
C ASP A 94 -36.40 6.40 -15.94
N PHE A 95 -35.47 5.48 -15.68
CA PHE A 95 -35.38 4.78 -14.40
C PHE A 95 -34.99 5.74 -13.26
N LEU A 96 -34.00 6.60 -13.48
CA LEU A 96 -33.56 7.62 -12.52
C LEU A 96 -34.68 8.62 -12.22
N LEU A 97 -35.37 9.10 -13.24
CA LEU A 97 -36.51 10.02 -13.08
C LEU A 97 -37.66 9.36 -12.30
N SER A 98 -37.96 8.08 -12.60
CA SER A 98 -39.01 7.34 -11.89
C SER A 98 -38.70 7.17 -10.40
N GLN A 99 -37.44 6.87 -10.06
CA GLN A 99 -37.00 6.77 -8.67
C GLN A 99 -37.02 8.12 -7.96
N ALA A 100 -36.59 9.19 -8.63
CA ALA A 100 -36.62 10.53 -8.07
C ALA A 100 -38.05 10.99 -7.73
N ALA A 101 -39.00 10.76 -8.65
CA ALA A 101 -40.41 11.09 -8.42
C ALA A 101 -41.00 10.26 -7.26
N LEU A 102 -40.65 8.98 -7.17
CA LEU A 102 -41.08 8.12 -6.06
C LEU A 102 -40.49 8.59 -4.73
N LEU A 103 -39.21 8.96 -4.71
CA LEU A 103 -38.55 9.51 -3.52
C LEU A 103 -39.16 10.84 -3.08
N GLU A 104 -39.52 11.71 -4.02
CA GLU A 104 -40.21 12.96 -3.73
C GLU A 104 -41.59 12.71 -3.09
N GLN A 105 -42.34 11.72 -3.60
CA GLN A 105 -43.60 11.30 -2.98
C GLN A 105 -43.38 10.77 -1.56
N VAL A 106 -42.40 9.90 -1.35
CA VAL A 106 -42.08 9.37 -0.02
C VAL A 106 -41.66 10.50 0.93
N SER A 107 -40.83 11.44 0.47
CA SER A 107 -40.43 12.61 1.24
C SER A 107 -41.61 13.49 1.61
N SER A 108 -42.59 13.67 0.71
CA SER A 108 -43.80 14.44 0.97
C SER A 108 -44.72 13.81 2.03
N LEU A 109 -44.64 12.49 2.20
CA LEU A 109 -45.44 11.73 3.16
C LEU A 109 -44.76 11.59 4.54
N GLN A 110 -43.46 11.87 4.64
CA GLN A 110 -42.71 11.83 5.90
C GLN A 110 -43.37 12.66 7.03
N PRO A 111 -43.87 13.89 6.81
CA PRO A 111 -44.51 14.70 7.85
C PRO A 111 -45.85 14.14 8.35
N LEU A 112 -46.51 13.26 7.58
CA LEU A 112 -47.75 12.62 8.01
C LEU A 112 -47.47 11.59 9.11
N LEU A 113 -46.32 10.92 9.06
CA LEU A 113 -45.86 10.00 10.10
C LEU A 113 -45.48 10.74 11.39
N ASP A 114 -45.02 11.99 11.27
CA ASP A 114 -44.68 12.86 12.40
C ASP A 114 -45.90 13.60 12.99
N SER A 115 -47.11 13.35 12.47
CA SER A 115 -48.32 14.02 12.94
C SER A 115 -48.68 13.59 14.37
N THR A 116 -49.07 14.57 15.19
CA THR A 116 -49.42 14.37 16.62
C THR A 116 -50.54 13.36 16.83
N TYR A 117 -51.44 13.21 15.85
CA TYR A 117 -52.53 12.22 15.88
C TYR A 117 -52.06 10.76 15.75
N ILE A 118 -50.91 10.51 15.14
CA ILE A 118 -50.32 9.17 15.03
C ILE A 118 -49.34 8.92 16.19
N ARG A 119 -48.67 9.97 16.67
CA ARG A 119 -47.67 9.89 17.74
C ARG A 119 -48.28 9.81 19.14
N ASP A 120 -49.40 10.48 19.37
CA ASP A 120 -50.02 10.63 20.68
C ASP A 120 -51.51 10.21 20.63
N PRO A 121 -51.82 8.89 20.61
CA PRO A 121 -53.21 8.41 20.58
C PRO A 121 -54.01 8.68 21.88
N GLU A 122 -53.37 9.19 22.93
CA GLU A 122 -53.95 9.27 24.28
C GLU A 122 -54.62 10.61 24.62
N GLU A 123 -54.48 11.67 23.82
CA GLU A 123 -54.98 13.00 24.20
C GLU A 123 -56.48 13.25 23.87
N HIS A 124 -57.08 12.45 22.96
CA HIS A 124 -58.50 12.59 22.61
C HIS A 124 -59.48 11.79 23.48
N GLY A 125 -59.00 11.06 24.50
CA GLY A 125 -59.84 10.24 25.39
C GLY A 125 -60.11 10.81 26.80
N GLY A 126 -59.38 11.84 27.22
CA GLY A 126 -59.33 12.26 28.63
C GLY A 126 -60.20 13.46 28.97
N GLY A 127 -61.52 13.40 28.74
CA GLY A 127 -62.36 14.60 28.81
C GLY A 127 -63.78 14.45 29.35
N GLN A 128 -64.07 13.51 30.26
CA GLN A 128 -65.28 13.60 31.11
C GLN A 128 -64.95 13.15 32.53
N GLY A 129 -64.84 14.13 33.43
CA GLY A 129 -64.60 13.91 34.85
C GLY A 129 -65.82 13.39 35.58
N HIS A 130 -65.59 12.49 36.53
CA HIS A 130 -66.45 12.30 37.70
C HIS A 130 -65.58 11.89 38.91
N PRO A 131 -65.91 12.35 40.13
CA PRO A 131 -64.96 12.37 41.24
C PRO A 131 -64.80 11.03 41.95
N ALA A 132 -63.64 10.93 42.59
CA ALA A 132 -63.05 9.80 43.27
C ALA A 132 -63.92 9.13 44.36
N CYS A 133 -63.74 7.82 44.50
CA CYS A 133 -63.94 7.11 45.76
C CYS A 133 -62.95 5.92 45.88
N GLY A 134 -61.94 6.08 46.74
CA GLY A 134 -61.59 5.08 47.75
C GLY A 134 -60.40 4.11 47.58
N VAL A 135 -59.32 4.38 48.35
CA VAL A 135 -58.59 3.44 49.27
C VAL A 135 -57.64 2.40 48.61
N VAL A 136 -56.30 2.62 48.66
CA VAL A 136 -55.27 2.07 49.61
C VAL A 136 -55.00 0.56 49.42
N THR A 137 -53.78 0.11 49.07
CA THR A 137 -52.62 -0.11 49.98
C THR A 137 -51.26 -0.23 49.25
N GLY A 138 -50.24 0.52 49.74
CA GLY A 138 -48.99 0.00 50.32
C GLY A 138 -47.80 -0.46 49.43
N PRO A 139 -46.52 -0.23 49.86
CA PRO A 139 -45.38 -0.02 48.95
C PRO A 139 -44.21 -1.01 49.10
N THR A 140 -43.37 -1.19 48.07
CA THR A 140 -42.00 -1.71 48.23
C THR A 140 -41.05 -1.32 47.08
N HIS A 141 -40.00 -0.58 47.47
CA HIS A 141 -38.59 -0.70 47.07
C HIS A 141 -38.12 -0.25 45.65
N THR A 142 -37.32 0.84 45.62
CA THR A 142 -36.36 1.27 44.59
C THR A 142 -35.04 0.44 44.70
N PRO A 143 -33.93 0.59 43.93
CA PRO A 143 -33.53 1.71 43.04
C PRO A 143 -32.77 1.33 41.74
N ASP A 144 -32.42 2.37 40.99
CA ASP A 144 -31.22 2.53 40.15
C ASP A 144 -31.01 1.63 38.92
N GLU A 145 -31.11 2.21 37.72
CA GLU A 145 -30.07 2.08 36.69
C GLU A 145 -30.07 3.33 35.79
N ASP A 146 -29.10 4.21 36.05
CA ASP A 146 -28.52 5.13 35.07
C ASP A 146 -28.04 4.35 33.84
N VAL A 147 -28.71 4.49 32.69
CA VAL A 147 -28.15 4.12 31.39
C VAL A 147 -27.79 5.38 30.62
N ALA A 148 -26.49 5.64 30.69
CA ALA A 148 -25.78 6.66 29.95
C ALA A 148 -26.15 6.70 28.46
N LEU A 149 -26.33 7.92 27.96
CA LEU A 149 -26.25 8.29 26.56
C LEU A 149 -25.02 7.63 25.90
N LYS A 150 -25.25 6.70 24.97
CA LYS A 150 -24.30 6.41 23.90
C LYS A 150 -24.87 6.97 22.60
N LYS A 151 -24.32 8.10 22.18
CA LYS A 151 -24.47 8.66 20.83
C LYS A 151 -23.94 7.63 19.83
N THR A 152 -24.83 6.99 19.09
CA THR A 152 -24.48 6.28 17.86
C THR A 152 -24.36 7.32 16.75
N ALA A 153 -23.17 7.42 16.15
CA ALA A 153 -22.95 8.20 14.95
C ALA A 153 -23.68 7.55 13.75
N PRO A 154 -24.18 8.34 12.78
CA PRO A 154 -24.92 7.80 11.65
C PRO A 154 -24.00 7.17 10.60
N TRP A 155 -24.52 6.11 9.98
CA TRP A 155 -23.86 5.16 9.07
C TRP A 155 -23.37 5.71 7.72
N TRP A 156 -23.30 7.03 7.51
CA TRP A 156 -22.92 7.60 6.22
C TRP A 156 -21.46 8.07 6.11
N GLU A 157 -20.66 7.92 7.17
CA GLU A 157 -19.20 8.02 7.08
C GLU A 157 -18.59 6.61 6.92
N LEU A 158 -18.62 6.08 5.69
CA LEU A 158 -17.71 5.04 5.19
C LEU A 158 -17.73 4.99 3.66
#